data_AF-A0A2A4ZVT7-F1
#
_entry.id   AF-A0A2A4ZVT7-F1
#
_cell.length_a   1.000
_cell.length_b   1.000
_cell.length_c   1.000
_cell.angle_alpha   90.00
_cell.angle_beta   90.00
_cell.angle_gamma   90.00
#
_symmetry.space_group_name_H-M   'P 1'
#
loop_
_entity.id
_entity.type
_entity.pdbx_description
1 polymer ?
#
loop_
_entity_poly.entity_id
_entity_poly.type
_entity_poly.pdbx_seq_one_letter_code
_entity_poly.pdbx_strand_id
1 'polypeptide(L)'
;MIKQVNQNIQKHYKIGKPNFLTVPKHQDFDKKKQYFVNKLSKLQREYKLKDNDTLALYHQRFWEDFVKQGEGFYTSGIPKKIQKNLVKRWAFFDKSYKIATIKKDLKKFPAFLEWVLGVDAEDHAAIVKENMKPFEKLFFELGAEIMKNVSGWLAASPDSTVKRVKKQLDASIQNVRSGGDLKKLNTLKLQLDKLKKIGGLDSIVPSEGVVFKYNGKTFKFTGAFAPINQITGLMTF
;
A
#
# COMPACT_ATOMS: atom_id res chain seq x y z
N MET A 1 -38.15 30.53 10.94
CA MET A 1 -37.03 30.19 11.85
C MET A 1 -35.70 29.89 11.13
N ILE A 2 -35.63 29.02 10.10
CA ILE A 2 -34.35 28.72 9.39
C ILE A 2 -33.70 29.96 8.73
N LYS A 3 -34.51 30.91 8.20
CA LYS A 3 -33.99 32.16 7.61
C LYS A 3 -33.34 33.10 8.63
N GLN A 4 -33.76 33.09 9.90
CA GLN A 4 -33.19 33.94 10.95
C GLN A 4 -31.92 33.34 11.56
N VAL A 5 -31.85 32.00 11.70
CA VAL A 5 -30.65 31.30 12.18
C VAL A 5 -29.47 31.52 11.23
N ASN A 6 -29.70 31.55 9.92
CA ASN A 6 -28.65 31.81 8.91
C ASN A 6 -28.17 33.26 8.86
N GLN A 7 -28.97 34.25 9.29
CA GLN A 7 -28.55 35.66 9.27
C GLN A 7 -27.45 35.97 10.30
N ASN A 8 -27.49 35.35 11.48
CA ASN A 8 -26.42 35.52 12.48
C ASN A 8 -25.11 34.87 12.03
N ILE A 9 -25.16 33.72 11.35
CA ILE A 9 -23.97 33.05 10.81
C ILE A 9 -23.35 33.87 9.66
N GLN A 10 -24.16 34.48 8.80
CA GLN A 10 -23.68 35.32 7.68
C GLN A 10 -23.08 36.67 8.12
N LYS A 11 -23.41 37.18 9.32
CA LYS A 11 -22.79 38.40 9.88
C LYS A 11 -21.38 38.14 10.42
N HIS A 12 -21.07 36.93 10.84
CA HIS A 12 -19.75 36.55 11.38
C HIS A 12 -18.85 35.84 10.37
N TYR A 13 -19.42 35.18 9.35
CA TYR A 13 -18.66 34.43 8.35
C TYR A 13 -19.03 34.86 6.93
N LYS A 14 -18.03 35.38 6.20
CA LYS A 14 -18.17 35.70 4.77
C LYS A 14 -17.83 34.44 3.96
N ILE A 15 -18.83 33.82 3.35
CA ILE A 15 -18.59 32.73 2.39
C ILE A 15 -17.95 33.35 1.15
N GLY A 16 -16.62 33.23 1.04
CA GLY A 16 -15.87 33.64 -0.14
C GLY A 16 -16.27 32.80 -1.35
N LYS A 17 -16.23 33.40 -2.55
CA LYS A 17 -16.36 32.62 -3.80
C LYS A 17 -15.24 31.55 -3.82
N PRO A 18 -15.49 30.33 -4.32
CA PRO A 18 -14.42 29.37 -4.55
C PRO A 18 -13.35 30.03 -5.41
N ASN A 19 -12.09 29.97 -4.98
CA ASN A 19 -10.98 30.35 -5.85
C ASN A 19 -10.90 29.29 -6.95
N PHE A 20 -11.36 29.64 -8.15
CA PHE A 20 -11.18 28.81 -9.33
C PHE A 20 -9.72 28.94 -9.77
N LEU A 21 -8.94 27.89 -9.52
CA LEU A 21 -7.54 27.84 -9.94
C LEU A 21 -7.48 27.66 -11.45
N THR A 22 -6.59 28.42 -12.10
CA THR A 22 -6.33 28.27 -13.53
C THR A 22 -5.67 26.92 -13.74
N VAL A 23 -6.44 26.00 -14.29
CA VAL A 23 -6.03 24.65 -14.63
C VAL A 23 -4.98 24.69 -15.76
N PRO A 24 -3.76 24.15 -15.58
CA PRO A 24 -2.88 23.89 -16.71
C PRO A 24 -3.57 22.97 -17.71
N LYS A 25 -3.60 23.37 -18.99
CA LYS A 25 -4.18 22.56 -20.07
C LYS A 25 -3.56 21.16 -20.09
N HIS A 26 -4.44 20.16 -20.17
CA HIS A 26 -4.18 18.75 -20.47
C HIS A 26 -2.78 18.25 -20.08
N GLN A 27 -2.67 17.60 -18.93
CA GLN A 27 -1.50 16.79 -18.65
C GLN A 27 -1.62 15.46 -19.39
N ASP A 28 -0.60 15.15 -20.19
CA ASP A 28 -0.50 13.91 -20.94
C ASP A 28 -0.18 12.75 -20.00
N PHE A 29 -1.23 12.07 -19.55
CA PHE A 29 -1.14 10.83 -18.78
C PHE A 29 -0.68 9.63 -19.63
N ASP A 30 -0.75 9.73 -20.96
CA ASP A 30 -0.44 8.61 -21.86
C ASP A 30 1.05 8.27 -21.87
N LYS A 31 1.93 9.27 -21.74
CA LYS A 31 3.39 9.04 -21.65
C LYS A 31 3.79 8.09 -20.51
N LYS A 32 3.12 8.13 -19.37
CA LYS A 32 3.41 7.28 -18.20
C LYS A 32 2.48 6.09 -18.06
N LYS A 33 1.32 6.09 -18.73
CA LYS A 33 0.39 4.95 -18.74
C LYS A 33 1.08 3.66 -19.16
N GLN A 34 1.82 3.67 -20.27
CA GLN A 34 2.52 2.48 -20.76
C GLN A 34 3.52 1.92 -19.74
N TYR A 35 4.19 2.80 -18.98
CA TYR A 35 5.12 2.38 -17.93
C TYR A 35 4.43 1.56 -16.83
N PHE A 36 3.28 2.04 -16.33
CA PHE A 36 2.53 1.35 -15.28
C PHE A 36 1.89 0.06 -15.79
N VAL A 37 1.30 0.08 -16.99
CA VAL A 37 0.74 -1.11 -17.64
C VAL A 37 1.82 -2.16 -17.83
N ASN A 38 3.01 -1.78 -18.33
CA ASN A 38 4.12 -2.72 -18.51
C ASN A 38 4.58 -3.38 -17.21
N LYS A 39 4.63 -2.63 -16.10
CA LYS A 39 4.94 -3.19 -14.78
C LYS A 39 3.85 -4.15 -14.29
N LEU A 40 2.59 -3.78 -14.43
CA LEU A 40 1.47 -4.65 -14.09
C LEU A 40 1.51 -5.94 -14.91
N SER A 41 1.71 -5.85 -16.22
CA SER A 41 1.79 -7.00 -17.10
C SER A 41 2.97 -7.91 -16.79
N LYS A 42 4.09 -7.39 -16.28
CA LYS A 42 5.19 -8.23 -15.79
C LYS A 42 4.73 -9.11 -14.62
N LEU A 43 4.02 -8.52 -13.64
CA LEU A 43 3.46 -9.26 -12.51
C LEU A 43 2.39 -10.26 -12.96
N GLN A 44 1.47 -9.86 -13.83
CA GLN A 44 0.44 -10.77 -14.37
C GLN A 44 1.06 -11.99 -15.08
N ARG A 45 2.13 -11.79 -15.86
CA ARG A 45 2.79 -12.87 -16.60
C ARG A 45 3.47 -13.91 -15.70
N GLU A 46 3.90 -13.55 -14.50
CA GLU A 46 4.53 -14.48 -13.54
C GLU A 46 3.67 -15.73 -13.33
N TYR A 47 2.36 -15.55 -13.19
CA TYR A 47 1.39 -16.63 -13.01
C TYR A 47 0.38 -16.75 -14.16
N LYS A 48 0.72 -16.21 -15.34
CA LYS A 48 -0.12 -16.24 -16.56
C LYS A 48 -1.56 -15.76 -16.32
N LEU A 49 -1.69 -14.71 -15.53
CA LEU A 49 -2.99 -14.13 -15.17
C LEU A 49 -3.57 -13.32 -16.34
N LYS A 50 -4.89 -13.36 -16.43
CA LYS A 50 -5.70 -12.56 -17.36
C LYS A 50 -5.99 -11.18 -16.75
N ASP A 51 -6.50 -10.27 -17.57
CA ASP A 51 -6.82 -8.91 -17.13
C ASP A 51 -8.01 -8.86 -16.15
N ASN A 52 -8.88 -9.85 -16.17
CA ASN A 52 -9.99 -9.99 -15.23
C ASN A 52 -9.64 -10.81 -13.98
N ASP A 53 -8.42 -11.34 -13.89
CA ASP A 53 -7.99 -12.07 -12.71
C ASP A 53 -7.71 -11.12 -11.54
N THR A 54 -7.93 -11.63 -10.34
CA THR A 54 -7.81 -10.82 -9.13
C THR A 54 -6.39 -10.82 -8.57
N LEU A 55 -6.05 -9.77 -7.83
CA LEU A 55 -4.85 -9.75 -7.01
C LEU A 55 -4.83 -10.89 -5.97
N ALA A 56 -5.99 -11.32 -5.48
CA ALA A 56 -6.11 -12.48 -4.61
C ALA A 56 -5.72 -13.78 -5.32
N LEU A 57 -6.01 -13.91 -6.61
CA LEU A 57 -5.58 -15.06 -7.41
C LEU A 57 -4.05 -15.04 -7.59
N TYR A 58 -3.45 -13.89 -7.93
CA TYR A 58 -1.98 -13.76 -7.93
C TYR A 58 -1.38 -14.24 -6.61
N HIS A 59 -1.93 -13.74 -5.50
CA HIS A 59 -1.46 -14.08 -4.17
C HIS A 59 -1.58 -15.58 -3.89
N GLN A 60 -2.69 -16.20 -4.29
CA GLN A 60 -2.91 -17.63 -4.18
C GLN A 60 -1.89 -18.43 -5.00
N ARG A 61 -1.61 -18.02 -6.26
CA ARG A 61 -0.66 -18.71 -7.14
C ARG A 61 0.77 -18.73 -6.58
N PHE A 62 1.21 -17.60 -6.03
CA PHE A 62 2.47 -17.54 -5.29
C PHE A 62 2.53 -18.60 -4.18
N TRP A 63 1.47 -18.71 -3.37
CA TRP A 63 1.44 -19.68 -2.27
C TRP A 63 1.32 -21.13 -2.75
N GLU A 64 0.60 -21.37 -3.84
CA GLU A 64 0.57 -22.69 -4.50
C GLU A 64 1.97 -23.13 -4.91
N ASP A 65 2.74 -22.24 -5.54
CA ASP A 65 4.12 -22.49 -5.94
C ASP A 65 5.08 -22.58 -4.75
N PHE A 66 4.87 -21.78 -3.70
CA PHE A 66 5.65 -21.84 -2.47
C PHE A 66 5.49 -23.20 -1.77
N VAL A 67 4.25 -23.68 -1.62
CA VAL A 67 3.97 -25.00 -1.03
C VAL A 67 4.53 -26.11 -1.92
N LYS A 68 4.40 -26.00 -3.24
CA LYS A 68 4.92 -26.98 -4.20
C LYS A 68 6.45 -27.08 -4.17
N GLN A 69 7.16 -25.96 -3.95
CA GLN A 69 8.61 -25.96 -3.76
C GLN A 69 8.99 -26.69 -2.47
N GLY A 70 8.33 -26.38 -1.35
CA GLY A 70 8.53 -27.10 -0.10
C GLY A 70 8.24 -28.60 -0.24
N GLU A 71 7.15 -28.95 -0.92
CA GLU A 71 6.82 -30.34 -1.24
C GLU A 71 7.97 -31.03 -1.99
N GLY A 72 8.50 -30.42 -3.05
CA GLY A 72 9.60 -30.99 -3.83
C GLY A 72 10.93 -31.15 -3.09
N PHE A 73 11.18 -30.37 -2.04
CA PHE A 73 12.40 -30.51 -1.22
C PHE A 73 12.32 -31.66 -0.21
N TYR A 74 11.12 -31.96 0.31
CA TYR A 74 10.97 -32.85 1.47
C TYR A 74 10.12 -34.10 1.19
N THR A 75 9.48 -34.20 0.02
CA THR A 75 8.69 -35.36 -0.37
C THR A 75 8.53 -35.48 -1.90
N SER A 76 7.84 -36.53 -2.37
CA SER A 76 7.56 -36.78 -3.79
C SER A 76 6.08 -36.58 -4.14
N GLY A 77 5.29 -36.03 -3.21
CA GLY A 77 3.87 -35.80 -3.42
C GLY A 77 3.08 -35.65 -2.12
N ILE A 78 2.18 -34.68 -2.06
CA ILE A 78 1.12 -34.60 -1.04
C ILE A 78 -0.28 -34.62 -1.67
N PRO A 79 -1.30 -35.09 -0.95
CA PRO A 79 -2.68 -34.95 -1.38
C PRO A 79 -3.04 -33.49 -1.68
N LYS A 80 -3.65 -33.23 -2.85
CA LYS A 80 -4.09 -31.88 -3.28
C LYS A 80 -4.94 -31.15 -2.24
N LYS A 81 -5.73 -31.87 -1.46
CA LYS A 81 -6.54 -31.31 -0.36
C LYS A 81 -5.65 -30.66 0.71
N ILE A 82 -4.53 -31.29 1.07
CA ILE A 82 -3.59 -30.76 2.05
C ILE A 82 -2.93 -29.49 1.49
N GLN A 83 -2.45 -29.54 0.24
CA GLN A 83 -1.87 -28.38 -0.43
C GLN A 83 -2.82 -27.18 -0.40
N LYS A 84 -4.08 -27.36 -0.83
CA LYS A 84 -5.11 -26.32 -0.81
C LYS A 84 -5.36 -25.74 0.58
N ASN A 85 -5.38 -26.60 1.60
CA ASN A 85 -5.60 -26.17 2.98
C ASN A 85 -4.41 -25.38 3.54
N LEU A 86 -3.17 -25.75 3.21
CA LEU A 86 -1.97 -24.99 3.56
C LEU A 86 -1.97 -23.61 2.89
N VAL A 87 -2.26 -23.55 1.59
CA VAL A 87 -2.38 -22.29 0.84
C VAL A 87 -3.39 -21.37 1.50
N LYS A 88 -4.59 -21.85 1.83
CA LYS A 88 -5.61 -21.02 2.51
C LYS A 88 -5.13 -20.50 3.87
N ARG A 89 -4.50 -21.37 4.66
CA ARG A 89 -4.02 -21.05 6.00
C ARG A 89 -2.98 -19.94 6.01
N TRP A 90 -2.11 -19.90 5.00
CA TRP A 90 -1.03 -18.93 4.93
C TRP A 90 -1.37 -17.70 4.08
N ALA A 91 -1.97 -17.89 2.90
CA ALA A 91 -2.35 -16.80 2.01
C ALA A 91 -3.47 -15.91 2.57
N PHE A 92 -4.44 -16.52 3.24
CA PHE A 92 -5.65 -15.83 3.68
C PHE A 92 -5.85 -15.90 5.19
N PHE A 93 -4.83 -16.35 5.93
CA PHE A 93 -4.86 -16.52 7.38
C PHE A 93 -6.02 -17.41 7.87
N ASP A 94 -6.53 -18.31 7.01
CA ASP A 94 -7.65 -19.19 7.34
C ASP A 94 -7.18 -20.32 8.26
N LYS A 95 -7.37 -20.14 9.56
CA LYS A 95 -6.93 -21.12 10.58
C LYS A 95 -7.85 -22.34 10.71
N SER A 96 -8.81 -22.56 9.81
CA SER A 96 -9.70 -23.74 9.83
C SER A 96 -8.93 -25.06 9.69
N TYR A 97 -7.83 -25.08 8.96
CA TYR A 97 -6.90 -26.21 8.94
C TYR A 97 -5.96 -26.14 10.15
N LYS A 98 -6.36 -26.78 11.25
CA LYS A 98 -5.70 -26.70 12.55
C LYS A 98 -4.37 -27.45 12.57
N ILE A 99 -3.42 -26.99 13.39
CA ILE A 99 -2.10 -27.64 13.59
C ILE A 99 -2.22 -29.13 13.96
N ALA A 100 -3.17 -29.48 14.84
CA ALA A 100 -3.40 -30.89 15.20
C ALA A 100 -3.80 -31.76 13.99
N THR A 101 -4.63 -31.21 13.09
CA THR A 101 -5.02 -31.88 11.85
C THR A 101 -3.84 -31.95 10.88
N ILE A 102 -3.05 -30.88 10.74
CA ILE A 102 -1.81 -30.87 9.94
C ILE A 102 -0.86 -31.99 10.38
N LYS A 103 -0.58 -32.10 11.67
CA LYS A 103 0.28 -33.16 12.24
C LYS A 103 -0.24 -34.56 11.94
N LYS A 104 -1.56 -34.76 11.97
CA LYS A 104 -2.19 -36.04 11.64
C LYS A 104 -2.07 -36.35 10.15
N ASP A 105 -2.44 -35.41 9.30
CA ASP A 105 -2.52 -35.57 7.85
C ASP A 105 -1.13 -35.71 7.21
N LEU A 106 -0.10 -35.08 7.79
CA LEU A 106 1.28 -35.14 7.34
C LEU A 106 2.17 -36.12 8.11
N LYS A 107 1.61 -36.99 8.97
CA LYS A 107 2.39 -37.93 9.79
C LYS A 107 3.37 -38.81 8.99
N LYS A 108 3.03 -39.14 7.74
CA LYS A 108 3.86 -39.94 6.82
C LYS A 108 4.99 -39.13 6.16
N PHE A 109 5.02 -37.82 6.34
CA PHE A 109 5.96 -36.90 5.70
C PHE A 109 6.69 -36.06 6.78
N PRO A 110 7.49 -36.68 7.66
CA PRO A 110 8.03 -36.01 8.86
C PRO A 110 8.87 -34.76 8.53
N ALA A 111 9.74 -34.82 7.52
CA ALA A 111 10.54 -33.67 7.10
C ALA A 111 9.69 -32.53 6.53
N PHE A 112 8.69 -32.86 5.70
CA PHE A 112 7.76 -31.86 5.17
C PHE A 112 6.87 -31.27 6.28
N LEU A 113 6.45 -32.08 7.26
CA LEU A 113 5.70 -31.61 8.42
C LEU A 113 6.54 -30.62 9.25
N GLU A 114 7.81 -30.91 9.49
CA GLU A 114 8.71 -29.99 10.19
C GLU A 114 8.82 -28.65 9.46
N TRP A 115 9.03 -28.69 8.14
CA TRP A 115 9.04 -27.49 7.31
C TRP A 115 7.71 -26.71 7.38
N VAL A 116 6.57 -27.40 7.28
CA VAL A 116 5.23 -26.78 7.39
C VAL A 116 5.04 -26.10 8.75
N LEU A 117 5.48 -26.72 9.85
CA LEU A 117 5.40 -26.13 11.18
C LEU A 117 6.35 -24.95 11.35
N GLY A 118 7.53 -25.01 10.73
CA GLY A 118 8.48 -23.90 10.63
C GLY A 118 7.86 -22.69 9.95
N VAL A 119 7.30 -22.86 8.74
CA VAL A 119 6.61 -21.78 8.00
C VAL A 119 5.41 -21.22 8.77
N ASP A 120 4.67 -22.05 9.53
CA ASP A 120 3.55 -21.54 10.31
C ASP A 120 4.01 -20.70 11.52
N ALA A 121 5.17 -21.02 12.08
CA ALA A 121 5.79 -20.32 13.21
C ALA A 121 6.58 -19.08 12.79
N GLU A 122 7.31 -19.15 11.68
CA GLU A 122 7.99 -18.02 11.05
C GLU A 122 6.94 -17.12 10.40
N ASP A 123 6.73 -15.92 10.98
CA ASP A 123 5.68 -14.96 10.61
C ASP A 123 5.32 -14.94 9.11
N HIS A 124 4.39 -15.81 8.70
CA HIS A 124 3.90 -15.91 7.32
C HIS A 124 3.26 -14.59 6.87
N ALA A 125 2.91 -13.68 7.79
CA ALA A 125 2.52 -12.32 7.43
C ALA A 125 3.67 -11.53 6.80
N ALA A 126 4.92 -11.78 7.17
CA ALA A 126 6.08 -11.21 6.49
C ALA A 126 6.20 -11.73 5.04
N ILE A 127 5.95 -13.03 4.81
CA ILE A 127 5.93 -13.62 3.47
C ILE A 127 4.79 -13.00 2.63
N VAL A 128 3.58 -12.88 3.21
CA VAL A 128 2.45 -12.20 2.57
C VAL A 128 2.84 -10.77 2.19
N LYS A 129 3.44 -10.02 3.13
CA LYS A 129 3.85 -8.63 2.90
C LYS A 129 4.87 -8.51 1.78
N GLU A 130 5.88 -9.37 1.75
CA GLU A 130 6.92 -9.32 0.71
C GLU A 130 6.33 -9.67 -0.66
N ASN A 131 5.47 -10.68 -0.74
CA ASN A 131 4.77 -11.05 -1.97
C ASN A 131 3.89 -9.89 -2.52
N MET A 132 3.23 -9.14 -1.64
CA MET A 132 2.32 -8.05 -2.04
C MET A 132 3.03 -6.72 -2.35
N LYS A 133 4.30 -6.57 -1.93
CA LYS A 133 5.11 -5.37 -2.05
C LYS A 133 5.29 -4.84 -3.48
N PRO A 134 5.39 -5.65 -4.55
CA PRO A 134 5.47 -5.14 -5.91
C PRO A 134 4.21 -4.38 -6.33
N PHE A 135 3.02 -4.86 -5.94
CA PHE A 135 1.76 -4.17 -6.19
C PHE A 135 1.64 -2.91 -5.33
N GLU A 136 1.98 -2.99 -4.04
CA GLU A 136 2.01 -1.81 -3.16
C GLU A 136 2.87 -0.70 -3.78
N LYS A 137 4.08 -1.04 -4.24
CA LYS A 137 4.98 -0.09 -4.90
C LYS A 137 4.38 0.48 -6.18
N LEU A 138 3.77 -0.36 -7.02
CA LEU A 138 3.14 0.06 -8.27
C LEU A 138 2.01 1.07 -8.02
N PHE A 139 1.13 0.79 -7.06
CA PHE A 139 0.04 1.68 -6.68
C PHE A 139 0.54 2.99 -6.08
N PHE A 140 1.60 2.94 -5.25
CA PHE A 140 2.20 4.16 -4.70
C PHE A 140 2.82 5.06 -5.76
N GLU A 141 3.58 4.48 -6.70
CA GLU A 141 4.16 5.23 -7.82
C GLU A 141 3.07 5.86 -8.70
N LEU A 142 2.02 5.10 -9.03
CA LEU A 142 0.87 5.60 -9.80
C LEU A 142 0.18 6.76 -9.08
N GLY A 143 -0.09 6.59 -7.78
CA GLY A 143 -0.68 7.63 -6.96
C GLY A 143 0.17 8.89 -6.94
N ALA A 144 1.49 8.77 -6.77
CA ALA A 144 2.40 9.92 -6.78
C ALA A 144 2.43 10.63 -8.14
N GLU A 145 2.45 9.88 -9.25
CA GLU A 145 2.39 10.45 -10.60
C GLU A 145 1.09 11.23 -10.82
N ILE A 146 -0.06 10.63 -10.51
CA ILE A 146 -1.37 11.29 -10.61
C ILE A 146 -1.39 12.55 -9.72
N MET A 147 -0.90 12.45 -8.49
CA MET A 147 -0.91 13.57 -7.55
C MET A 147 -0.01 14.72 -8.03
N LYS A 148 1.18 14.45 -8.56
CA LYS A 148 2.04 15.48 -9.17
C LYS A 148 1.30 16.19 -10.30
N ASN A 149 0.58 15.42 -11.10
CA ASN A 149 -0.10 15.93 -12.28
C ASN A 149 -1.36 16.74 -11.94
N VAL A 150 -2.04 16.40 -10.84
CA VAL A 150 -3.24 17.12 -10.37
C VAL A 150 -2.89 18.25 -9.38
N SER A 151 -1.68 18.28 -8.82
CA SER A 151 -1.27 19.23 -7.78
C SER A 151 -1.44 20.71 -8.14
N GLY A 152 -1.28 21.06 -9.43
CA GLY A 152 -1.49 22.41 -9.93
C GLY A 152 -2.95 22.90 -9.82
N TRP A 153 -3.90 22.01 -9.51
CA TRP A 153 -5.34 22.32 -9.52
C TRP A 153 -5.92 22.52 -8.11
N LEU A 154 -5.20 22.18 -7.05
CA LEU A 154 -5.80 21.98 -5.71
C LEU A 154 -5.40 23.01 -4.65
N ALA A 155 -4.37 23.83 -4.89
CA ALA A 155 -3.86 24.77 -3.88
C ALA A 155 -3.81 26.21 -4.37
N ALA A 156 -4.37 27.12 -3.57
CA ALA A 156 -4.29 28.58 -3.81
C ALA A 156 -2.87 29.14 -3.66
N SER A 157 -1.99 28.44 -2.92
CA SER A 157 -0.56 28.75 -2.82
C SER A 157 0.26 27.45 -2.71
N PRO A 158 0.52 26.80 -3.85
CA PRO A 158 1.23 25.51 -3.90
C PRO A 158 2.60 25.55 -3.21
N ASP A 159 3.40 26.57 -3.51
CA ASP A 159 4.79 26.64 -3.07
C ASP A 159 4.93 26.84 -1.57
N SER A 160 4.11 27.71 -0.97
CA SER A 160 4.14 27.95 0.48
C SER A 160 3.69 26.71 1.26
N THR A 161 2.70 25.98 0.73
CA THR A 161 2.21 24.74 1.32
C THR A 161 3.29 23.64 1.26
N VAL A 162 3.91 23.45 0.09
CA VAL A 162 5.01 22.47 -0.07
C VAL A 162 6.19 22.81 0.85
N LYS A 163 6.59 24.09 0.95
CA LYS A 163 7.66 24.53 1.87
C LYS A 163 7.33 24.21 3.33
N ARG A 164 6.10 24.45 3.76
CA ARG A 164 5.65 24.13 5.13
C ARG A 164 5.71 22.63 5.41
N VAL A 165 5.25 21.80 4.47
CA VAL A 165 5.29 20.33 4.60
C VAL A 165 6.74 19.84 4.69
N LYS A 166 7.66 20.36 3.86
CA LYS A 166 9.10 20.03 3.93
C LYS A 166 9.69 20.39 5.29
N LYS A 167 9.44 21.60 5.79
CA LYS A 167 9.92 22.04 7.10
C LYS A 167 9.41 21.15 8.24
N GLN A 168 8.13 20.76 8.21
CA GLN A 168 7.55 19.88 9.21
C GLN A 168 8.18 18.48 9.14
N LEU A 169 8.36 17.94 7.93
CA LEU A 169 9.02 16.66 7.71
C LEU A 169 10.44 16.65 8.28
N ASP A 170 11.24 17.69 8.00
CA ASP A 170 12.63 17.81 8.49
C ASP A 170 12.67 17.84 10.03
N ALA A 171 11.79 18.62 10.65
CA ALA A 171 11.68 18.70 12.10
C ALA A 171 11.32 17.33 12.73
N SER A 172 10.37 16.61 12.13
CA SER A 172 10.00 15.27 12.60
C SER A 172 11.13 14.26 12.46
N ILE A 173 11.86 14.29 11.34
CA ILE A 173 13.03 13.43 11.12
C ILE A 173 14.09 13.69 12.18
N GLN A 174 14.41 14.96 12.44
CA GLN A 174 15.40 15.35 13.45
C GLN A 174 14.97 14.88 14.84
N ASN A 175 13.71 15.13 15.22
CA ASN A 175 13.19 14.74 16.52
C ASN A 175 13.28 13.22 16.77
N VAL A 176 12.81 12.41 15.81
CA VAL A 176 12.85 10.94 15.92
C VAL A 176 14.30 10.43 15.99
N ARG A 177 15.22 11.02 15.22
CA ARG A 177 16.64 10.67 15.26
C ARG A 177 17.28 10.98 16.62
N SER A 178 16.98 12.15 17.18
CA SER A 178 17.49 12.55 18.49
C SER A 178 16.89 11.77 19.65
N GLY A 179 15.64 11.29 19.52
CA GLY A 179 14.95 10.54 20.58
C GLY A 179 15.43 9.09 20.77
N GLY A 180 16.08 8.48 19.78
CA GLY A 180 16.75 7.18 19.92
C GLY A 180 15.85 5.93 20.01
N ASP A 181 14.52 6.08 19.95
CA ASP A 181 13.58 4.93 19.99
C ASP A 181 13.72 4.05 18.74
N LEU A 182 14.16 2.80 18.92
CA LEU A 182 14.40 1.84 17.85
C LEU A 182 13.15 1.53 17.00
N LYS A 183 11.95 1.49 17.61
CA LYS A 183 10.70 1.24 16.87
C LYS A 183 10.36 2.45 16.00
N LYS A 184 10.52 3.67 16.52
CA LYS A 184 10.30 4.91 15.76
C LYS A 184 11.34 5.06 14.65
N LEU A 185 12.60 4.73 14.90
CA LEU A 185 13.67 4.74 13.90
C LEU A 185 13.43 3.74 12.77
N ASN A 186 12.99 2.52 13.10
CA ASN A 186 12.63 1.52 12.09
C ASN A 186 11.43 1.97 11.25
N THR A 187 10.42 2.57 11.89
CA THR A 187 9.26 3.13 11.18
C THR A 187 9.66 4.31 10.30
N LEU A 188 10.49 5.22 10.80
CA LEU A 188 11.04 6.35 10.05
C LEU A 188 11.79 5.87 8.81
N LYS A 189 12.68 4.89 8.94
CA LYS A 189 13.41 4.28 7.82
C LYS A 189 12.44 3.72 6.78
N LEU A 190 11.44 2.96 7.22
CA LEU A 190 10.43 2.39 6.32
C LEU A 190 9.67 3.48 5.54
N GLN A 191 9.24 4.56 6.20
CA GLN A 191 8.49 5.63 5.52
C GLN A 191 9.38 6.48 4.60
N LEU A 192 10.64 6.73 4.97
CA LEU A 192 11.61 7.39 4.10
C LEU A 192 11.92 6.56 2.85
N ASP A 193 12.02 5.23 2.98
CA ASP A 193 12.19 4.33 1.84
C ASP A 193 10.97 4.35 0.91
N LYS A 194 9.75 4.44 1.46
CA LYS A 194 8.53 4.62 0.67
C LYS A 194 8.54 5.95 -0.07
N LEU A 195 8.87 7.05 0.63
CA LEU A 195 8.95 8.39 0.05
C LEU A 195 10.01 8.45 -1.07
N LYS A 196 11.19 7.87 -0.85
CA LYS A 196 12.27 7.82 -1.87
C LYS A 196 11.82 7.11 -3.14
N LYS A 197 11.10 5.98 -3.02
CA LYS A 197 10.61 5.20 -4.17
C LYS A 197 9.65 5.96 -5.08
N ILE A 198 8.93 6.95 -4.56
CA ILE A 198 7.96 7.74 -5.33
C ILE A 198 8.50 9.10 -5.80
N GLY A 199 9.82 9.33 -5.66
CA GLY A 199 10.48 10.55 -6.09
C GLY A 199 10.90 11.49 -4.97
N GLY A 200 10.91 11.04 -3.71
CA GLY A 200 11.48 11.79 -2.59
C GLY A 200 10.76 13.11 -2.32
N LEU A 201 11.52 14.15 -1.99
CA LEU A 201 10.98 15.48 -1.71
C LEU A 201 10.32 16.15 -2.93
N ASP A 202 10.63 15.69 -4.15
CA ASP A 202 10.01 16.19 -5.38
C ASP A 202 8.61 15.58 -5.62
N SER A 203 8.24 14.57 -4.83
CA SER A 203 6.90 13.97 -4.83
C SER A 203 5.90 14.69 -3.92
N ILE A 204 6.36 15.68 -3.17
CA ILE A 204 5.52 16.46 -2.25
C ILE A 204 4.63 17.39 -3.06
N VAL A 205 3.33 17.22 -2.87
CA VAL A 205 2.29 18.05 -3.48
C VAL A 205 1.48 18.77 -2.40
N PRO A 206 0.88 19.93 -2.69
CA PRO A 206 0.08 20.71 -1.74
C PRO A 206 -1.35 20.14 -1.58
N SER A 207 -1.50 18.81 -1.61
CA SER A 207 -2.77 18.11 -1.45
C SER A 207 -2.57 16.80 -0.72
N GLU A 208 -3.53 16.44 0.15
CA GLU A 208 -3.54 15.17 0.86
C GLU A 208 -3.88 13.97 -0.03
N GLY A 209 -4.56 14.23 -1.14
CA GLY A 209 -5.00 13.19 -2.04
C GLY A 209 -6.07 13.60 -3.04
N VAL A 210 -6.37 12.68 -3.96
CA VAL A 210 -7.46 12.78 -4.93
C VAL A 210 -8.42 11.62 -4.70
N VAL A 211 -9.69 11.94 -4.48
CA VAL A 211 -10.77 10.96 -4.30
C VAL A 211 -11.47 10.75 -5.64
N PHE A 212 -11.72 9.50 -6.01
CA PHE A 212 -12.39 9.14 -7.26
C PHE A 212 -13.35 7.96 -7.06
N LYS A 213 -14.33 7.84 -7.94
CA LYS A 213 -15.25 6.69 -7.99
C LYS A 213 -14.89 5.78 -9.15
N TYR A 214 -14.85 4.48 -8.90
CA TYR A 214 -14.64 3.47 -9.93
C TYR A 214 -15.49 2.23 -9.59
N ASN A 215 -16.27 1.74 -10.56
CA ASN A 215 -17.18 0.59 -10.38
C ASN A 215 -18.04 0.68 -9.11
N GLY A 216 -18.64 1.85 -8.85
CA GLY A 216 -19.50 2.09 -7.68
C GLY A 216 -18.78 2.18 -6.34
N LYS A 217 -17.45 2.02 -6.31
CA LYS A 217 -16.61 2.14 -5.10
C LYS A 217 -15.84 3.44 -5.10
N THR A 218 -15.64 4.00 -3.91
CA THR A 218 -14.84 5.22 -3.71
C THR A 218 -13.41 4.84 -3.34
N PHE A 219 -12.45 5.45 -4.01
CA PHE A 219 -11.02 5.25 -3.81
C PHE A 219 -10.33 6.59 -3.57
N LYS A 220 -9.15 6.56 -2.94
CA LYS A 220 -8.32 7.74 -2.71
C LYS A 220 -6.86 7.43 -3.07
N PHE A 221 -6.26 8.26 -3.91
CA PHE A 221 -4.80 8.33 -4.03
C PHE A 221 -4.28 9.37 -3.05
N THR A 222 -3.26 9.03 -2.28
CA THR A 222 -2.64 9.93 -1.29
C THR A 222 -1.22 10.36 -1.66
N GLY A 223 -0.58 9.66 -2.61
CA GLY A 223 0.79 9.98 -3.05
C GLY A 223 1.77 10.08 -1.88
N ALA A 224 2.59 11.14 -1.87
CA ALA A 224 3.57 11.39 -0.81
C ALA A 224 2.97 11.78 0.54
N PHE A 225 1.69 12.18 0.60
CA PHE A 225 1.06 12.59 1.86
C PHE A 225 1.03 11.45 2.88
N ALA A 226 0.74 10.21 2.46
CA ALA A 226 0.66 9.08 3.37
C ALA A 226 1.97 8.81 4.14
N PRO A 227 3.14 8.61 3.49
CA PRO A 227 4.39 8.42 4.21
C PRO A 227 4.81 9.65 5.03
N ILE A 228 4.55 10.87 4.53
CA ILE A 228 4.87 12.10 5.28
C ILE A 228 4.04 12.19 6.55
N ASN A 229 2.73 11.96 6.46
CA ASN A 229 1.83 12.00 7.62
C ASN A 229 2.22 10.96 8.67
N GLN A 230 2.67 9.78 8.25
CA GLN A 230 3.20 8.77 9.16
C GLN A 230 4.47 9.26 9.87
N ILE A 231 5.42 9.88 9.15
CA ILE A 231 6.64 10.44 9.76
C ILE A 231 6.31 11.57 10.73
N THR A 232 5.43 12.49 10.35
CA THR A 232 5.05 13.61 11.21
C THR A 232 4.27 13.16 12.45
N GLY A 233 3.50 12.08 12.34
CA GLY A 233 2.76 11.49 13.46
C GLY A 233 3.65 10.80 14.49
N LEU A 234 4.88 10.40 14.15
CA LEU A 234 5.84 9.81 15.11
C LEU A 234 6.25 10.79 16.23
N MET A 235 5.99 12.09 16.07
CA MET A 235 6.20 13.07 17.12
C MET A 235 5.16 13.01 18.23
N THR A 236 3.96 12.48 17.95
CA THR A 236 2.80 12.56 18.85
C THR A 236 2.60 11.28 19.68
N PHE A 237 3.21 10.17 19.26
CA PHE A 237 3.14 8.86 19.90
C PHE A 237 4.54 8.26 19.93
#